data_AF-A0A146G6S3-F1
#
_entry.id   AF-A0A146G6S3-F1
#
_cell.length_a   1.000
_cell.length_b   1.000
_cell.length_c   1.000
_cell.angle_alpha   90.00
_cell.angle_beta   90.00
_cell.angle_gamma   90.00
#
_symmetry.space_group_name_H-M   'P 1'
#
loop_
_entity.id
_entity.type
_entity.pdbx_description
1 polymer ?
#
loop_
_entity_poly.entity_id
_entity_poly.type
_entity_poly.pdbx_seq_one_letter_code
_entity_poly.pdbx_strand_id
1 'polypeptide(L)'
;MAMLKLFWGEQQATVALVAVACIISGMNDSSLFAEFGFRPRWVYLVMQPNWTISSLPPRISPMKTYDLSKEPPRSPRVRLRDYAILARAIDKCRAHLAGTEGEYHFNCPLDQELFSFKGIDPEDFKLTVSSNDTDDPIALWVDQAGIHRTPHEIADWSNDLEEYNPSLDADRKEWFEGECRKLGLDPATTTLFDYLEADDTASFK
;
A
#
# COMPACT_ATOMS: atom_id res chain seq x y z
N MET A 1 -17.25 -10.90 -21.07
CA MET A 1 -17.22 -9.95 -19.92
C MET A 1 -18.36 -10.18 -18.92
N ALA A 2 -18.63 -11.43 -18.51
CA ALA A 2 -19.60 -11.76 -17.46
C ALA A 2 -19.01 -12.60 -16.32
N MET A 3 -17.75 -13.05 -16.43
CA MET A 3 -17.10 -13.93 -15.45
C MET A 3 -16.43 -13.19 -14.29
N LEU A 4 -16.00 -11.92 -14.48
CA LEU A 4 -15.32 -11.16 -13.43
C LEU A 4 -16.27 -10.59 -12.35
N LYS A 5 -17.58 -10.48 -12.63
CA LYS A 5 -18.58 -10.08 -11.63
C LYS A 5 -19.01 -11.23 -10.71
N LEU A 6 -18.80 -12.48 -11.12
CA LEU A 6 -19.06 -13.65 -10.28
C LEU A 6 -17.96 -13.88 -9.25
N PHE A 7 -16.70 -13.62 -9.61
CA PHE A 7 -15.55 -13.80 -8.72
C PHE A 7 -15.53 -12.80 -7.53
N TRP A 8 -16.05 -11.58 -7.73
CA TRP A 8 -16.22 -10.58 -6.66
C TRP A 8 -17.40 -10.89 -5.73
N GLY A 9 -18.44 -11.57 -6.26
CA GLY A 9 -19.57 -12.04 -5.46
C GLY A 9 -19.21 -13.27 -4.62
N GLU A 10 -18.32 -14.14 -5.12
CA GLU A 10 -17.93 -15.38 -4.42
C GLU A 10 -17.07 -15.14 -3.18
N GLN A 11 -16.16 -14.15 -3.18
CA GLN A 11 -15.40 -13.87 -1.95
C GLN A 11 -16.27 -13.26 -0.84
N GLN A 12 -17.21 -12.37 -1.17
CA GLN A 12 -18.18 -11.88 -0.18
C GLN A 12 -19.18 -12.95 0.24
N ALA A 13 -19.60 -13.82 -0.67
CA ALA A 13 -20.46 -14.96 -0.35
C ALA A 13 -19.74 -15.97 0.55
N THR A 14 -18.43 -16.18 0.39
CA THR A 14 -17.65 -17.09 1.25
C THR A 14 -17.52 -16.51 2.66
N VAL A 15 -17.31 -15.20 2.80
CA VAL A 15 -17.29 -14.51 4.11
C VAL A 15 -18.67 -14.53 4.77
N ALA A 16 -19.74 -14.32 4.01
CA ALA A 16 -21.11 -14.44 4.50
C ALA A 16 -21.48 -15.89 4.84
N LEU A 17 -21.02 -16.87 4.08
CA LEU A 17 -21.25 -18.31 4.33
C LEU A 17 -20.48 -18.79 5.55
N VAL A 18 -19.26 -18.34 5.79
CA VAL A 18 -18.50 -18.65 7.01
C VAL A 18 -19.17 -18.03 8.23
N ALA A 19 -19.61 -16.77 8.14
CA ALA A 19 -20.37 -16.12 9.22
C ALA A 19 -21.72 -16.83 9.49
N VAL A 20 -22.47 -17.21 8.44
CA VAL A 20 -23.74 -17.94 8.54
C VAL A 20 -23.52 -19.39 9.03
N ALA A 21 -22.44 -20.06 8.63
CA ALA A 21 -22.10 -21.41 9.09
C ALA A 21 -21.70 -21.44 10.58
N CYS A 22 -20.99 -20.42 11.06
CA CYS A 22 -20.71 -20.25 12.49
C CYS A 22 -21.99 -20.01 13.31
N ILE A 23 -22.94 -19.24 12.77
CA ILE A 23 -24.26 -18.97 13.40
C ILE A 23 -25.13 -20.25 13.45
N ILE A 24 -25.19 -21.02 12.36
CA ILE A 24 -25.99 -22.26 12.28
C ILE A 24 -25.43 -23.36 13.20
N SER A 25 -24.10 -23.39 13.39
CA SER A 25 -23.43 -24.44 14.17
C SER A 25 -23.35 -24.16 15.68
N GLY A 26 -23.87 -23.02 16.15
CA GLY A 26 -23.89 -22.66 17.58
C GLY A 26 -22.50 -22.44 18.20
N MET A 27 -21.47 -22.23 17.37
CA MET A 27 -20.09 -22.04 17.81
C MET A 27 -19.89 -20.58 18.20
N ASN A 28 -19.89 -20.30 19.51
CA ASN A 28 -19.73 -18.96 20.08
C ASN A 28 -18.26 -18.63 20.39
N ASP A 29 -17.33 -19.03 19.50
CA ASP A 29 -15.91 -18.80 19.69
C ASP A 29 -15.42 -17.63 18.82
N SER A 30 -15.31 -16.47 19.47
CA SER A 30 -14.89 -15.21 18.85
C SER A 30 -13.42 -15.17 18.42
N SER A 31 -12.63 -16.19 18.75
CA SER A 31 -11.20 -16.25 18.43
C SER A 31 -10.89 -16.46 16.94
N LEU A 32 -11.80 -17.10 16.18
CA LEU A 32 -11.63 -17.35 14.75
C LEU A 32 -11.71 -16.08 13.89
N PHE A 33 -12.34 -15.00 14.36
CA PHE A 33 -12.44 -13.74 13.62
C PHE A 33 -11.19 -12.87 13.73
N ALA A 34 -10.34 -13.12 14.72
CA ALA A 34 -9.08 -12.41 14.91
C ALA A 34 -8.02 -12.82 13.87
N GLU A 35 -8.06 -14.07 13.39
CA GLU A 35 -7.14 -14.57 12.34
C GLU A 35 -7.42 -13.94 10.95
N PHE A 36 -8.63 -13.42 10.72
CA PHE A 36 -9.00 -12.73 9.47
C PHE A 36 -8.92 -11.19 9.56
N GLY A 37 -8.29 -10.64 10.61
CA GLY A 37 -8.04 -9.19 10.72
C GLY A 37 -9.27 -8.32 11.01
N PHE A 38 -10.41 -8.91 11.38
CA PHE A 38 -11.63 -8.16 11.72
C PHE A 38 -11.52 -7.51 13.10
N ARG A 39 -11.56 -6.17 13.18
CA ARG A 39 -11.61 -5.47 14.47
C ARG A 39 -12.92 -5.80 15.22
N PRO A 40 -12.90 -6.08 16.53
CA PRO A 40 -14.06 -6.56 17.30
C PRO A 40 -15.32 -5.69 17.20
N ARG A 41 -15.15 -4.39 16.98
CA ARG A 41 -16.25 -3.42 16.90
C ARG A 41 -17.15 -3.61 15.68
N TRP A 42 -16.66 -4.22 14.60
CA TRP A 42 -17.44 -4.47 13.39
C TRP A 42 -18.25 -5.76 13.49
N VAL A 43 -17.73 -6.78 14.18
CA VAL A 43 -18.40 -8.07 14.41
C VAL A 43 -19.76 -7.86 15.10
N TYR A 44 -19.83 -6.96 16.08
CA TYR A 44 -21.09 -6.62 16.76
C TYR A 44 -22.13 -5.90 15.88
N LEU A 45 -21.71 -5.24 14.80
CA LEU A 45 -22.62 -4.46 13.94
C LEU A 45 -23.35 -5.35 12.92
N VAL A 46 -22.66 -6.36 12.37
CA VAL A 46 -23.21 -7.29 11.37
C VAL A 46 -24.12 -8.36 11.97
N MET A 47 -24.08 -8.55 13.30
CA MET A 47 -24.89 -9.54 14.03
C MET A 47 -26.30 -9.04 14.42
N GLN A 48 -26.69 -7.82 14.02
CA GLN A 48 -28.03 -7.28 14.31
C GLN A 48 -29.05 -7.74 13.25
N PRO A 49 -30.27 -8.14 13.65
CA PRO A 49 -31.25 -8.80 12.77
C PRO A 49 -31.82 -7.93 11.63
N ASN A 50 -31.44 -6.66 11.57
CA ASN A 50 -31.87 -5.67 10.60
C ASN A 50 -30.68 -4.92 9.94
N TRP A 51 -29.49 -5.50 9.98
CA TRP A 51 -28.31 -4.90 9.36
C TRP A 51 -28.43 -4.84 7.83
N THR A 52 -28.26 -3.64 7.27
CA THR A 52 -28.20 -3.36 5.82
C THR A 52 -26.93 -2.59 5.48
N ILE A 53 -26.45 -2.64 4.23
CA ILE A 53 -25.26 -1.88 3.77
C ILE A 53 -25.38 -0.36 4.07
N SER A 54 -26.61 0.18 4.12
CA SER A 54 -26.89 1.58 4.48
C SER A 54 -26.70 1.93 5.96
N SER A 55 -26.45 0.95 6.83
CA SER A 55 -26.24 1.13 8.27
C SER A 55 -24.76 1.27 8.65
N LEU A 56 -23.85 1.13 7.68
CA LEU A 56 -22.46 1.51 7.87
C LEU A 56 -22.41 3.03 8.11
N PRO A 57 -21.74 3.49 9.18
CA PRO A 57 -21.52 4.92 9.32
C PRO A 57 -20.81 5.41 8.04
N PRO A 58 -21.25 6.53 7.43
CA PRO A 58 -20.48 7.14 6.35
C PRO A 58 -19.05 7.34 6.86
N ARG A 59 -18.04 7.09 6.02
CA ARG A 59 -16.62 7.32 6.35
C ARG A 59 -16.51 8.69 7.05
N ILE A 60 -16.33 8.70 8.39
CA ILE A 60 -16.50 9.92 9.21
C ILE A 60 -15.31 10.88 9.05
N SER A 61 -14.22 10.42 8.45
CA SER A 61 -13.09 11.26 8.09
C SER A 61 -12.86 11.21 6.58
N PRO A 62 -12.70 12.35 5.90
CA PRO A 62 -12.12 12.34 4.57
C PRO A 62 -10.72 11.73 4.71
N MET A 63 -10.48 10.67 3.95
CA MET A 63 -9.15 10.09 3.77
C MET A 63 -8.19 11.23 3.45
N LYS A 64 -6.98 11.28 4.04
CA LYS A 64 -6.03 12.35 3.73
C LYS A 64 -5.75 12.35 2.23
N THR A 65 -6.31 13.31 1.50
CA THR A 65 -6.17 13.40 0.04
C THR A 65 -4.86 14.07 -0.28
N TYR A 66 -3.94 13.34 -0.89
CA TYR A 66 -2.72 13.92 -1.46
C TYR A 66 -2.99 14.30 -2.92
N ASP A 67 -2.74 15.56 -3.24
CA ASP A 67 -2.82 16.04 -4.61
C ASP A 67 -1.41 16.10 -5.20
N LEU A 68 -1.01 14.99 -5.83
CA LEU A 68 0.33 14.85 -6.38
C LEU A 68 0.55 15.66 -7.67
N SER A 69 -0.48 16.38 -8.14
CA SER A 69 -0.31 17.42 -9.15
C SER A 69 0.21 18.75 -8.58
N LYS A 70 0.24 18.89 -7.25
CA LYS A 70 0.65 20.14 -6.56
C LYS A 70 1.81 19.96 -5.60
N GLU A 71 1.99 18.77 -5.05
CA GLU A 71 3.09 18.45 -4.14
C GLU A 71 3.64 17.06 -4.46
N PRO A 72 4.96 16.84 -4.34
CA PRO A 72 5.51 15.50 -4.50
C PRO A 72 5.05 14.61 -3.34
N PRO A 73 4.96 13.28 -3.55
CA PRO A 73 4.75 12.36 -2.44
C PRO A 73 5.96 12.41 -1.49
N ARG A 74 5.79 11.88 -0.28
CA ARG A 74 6.90 11.90 0.71
C ARG A 74 8.18 11.30 0.14
N SER A 75 9.30 11.78 0.67
CA SER A 75 10.63 11.25 0.36
C SER A 75 10.65 9.73 0.55
N PRO A 76 11.33 8.99 -0.35
CA PRO A 76 11.49 7.55 -0.23
C PRO A 76 12.22 7.12 1.07
N ARG A 77 12.94 8.05 1.72
CA ARG A 77 13.65 7.86 3.01
C ARG A 77 12.74 7.95 4.22
N VAL A 78 11.51 8.44 4.07
CA VAL A 78 10.55 8.49 5.19
C VAL A 78 10.10 7.06 5.50
N ARG A 79 10.65 6.50 6.57
CA ARG A 79 10.38 5.12 6.99
C ARG A 79 9.10 5.02 7.82
N LEU A 80 8.30 3.99 7.55
CA LEU A 80 7.16 3.59 8.38
C LEU A 80 7.38 2.16 8.82
N ARG A 81 7.46 1.91 10.13
CA ARG A 81 7.87 0.61 10.70
C ARG A 81 9.16 0.08 10.04
N ASP A 82 10.14 0.96 9.86
CA ASP A 82 11.44 0.72 9.23
C ASP A 82 11.45 0.40 7.73
N TYR A 83 10.28 0.26 7.08
CA TYR A 83 10.22 0.11 5.63
C TYR A 83 10.54 1.43 4.92
N ALA A 84 11.59 1.42 4.09
CA ALA A 84 11.77 2.42 3.04
C ALA A 84 10.60 2.38 2.05
N ILE A 85 10.37 3.47 1.31
CA ILE A 85 9.35 3.67 0.26
C ILE A 85 7.88 3.47 0.65
N LEU A 86 7.56 2.87 1.80
CA LEU A 86 6.19 2.61 2.23
C LEU A 86 5.36 3.89 2.37
N ALA A 87 5.92 4.94 2.98
CA ALA A 87 5.26 6.23 3.08
C ALA A 87 4.89 6.80 1.70
N ARG A 88 5.84 6.74 0.75
CA ARG A 88 5.66 7.20 -0.63
C ARG A 88 4.62 6.38 -1.37
N ALA A 89 4.62 5.06 -1.20
CA ALA A 89 3.63 4.16 -1.81
C ALA A 89 2.21 4.42 -1.28
N ILE A 90 2.05 4.72 0.02
CA ILE A 90 0.76 5.11 0.60
C ILE A 90 0.26 6.41 -0.03
N ASP A 91 1.11 7.42 -0.18
CA ASP A 91 0.72 8.71 -0.76
C ASP A 91 0.27 8.55 -2.21
N LYS A 92 1.03 7.81 -3.02
CA LYS A 92 0.68 7.47 -4.40
C LYS A 92 -0.63 6.69 -4.50
N CYS A 93 -0.84 5.73 -3.61
CA CYS A 93 -2.07 4.96 -3.58
C CYS A 93 -3.27 5.83 -3.21
N ARG A 94 -3.13 6.74 -2.23
CA ARG A 94 -4.19 7.70 -1.86
C ARG A 94 -4.51 8.66 -3.01
N ALA A 95 -3.49 9.13 -3.73
CA ALA A 95 -3.67 9.97 -4.90
C ALA A 95 -4.35 9.22 -6.05
N HIS A 96 -4.01 7.95 -6.26
CA HIS A 96 -4.67 7.06 -7.23
C HIS A 96 -6.14 6.87 -6.93
N LEU A 97 -6.48 6.59 -5.67
CA LEU A 97 -7.86 6.47 -5.22
C LEU A 97 -8.66 7.78 -5.36
N ALA A 98 -7.98 8.93 -5.25
CA ALA A 98 -8.58 10.25 -5.37
C ALA A 98 -8.60 10.80 -6.81
N GLY A 99 -7.89 10.16 -7.75
CA GLY A 99 -7.73 10.65 -9.12
C GLY A 99 -6.83 11.90 -9.24
N THR A 100 -5.91 12.10 -8.28
CA THR A 100 -5.03 13.28 -8.16
C THR A 100 -3.55 12.90 -8.24
N GLU A 101 -3.22 11.92 -9.08
CA GLU A 101 -1.86 11.36 -9.19
C GLU A 101 -0.85 12.29 -9.89
N GLY A 102 -1.32 13.20 -10.75
CA GLY A 102 -0.43 14.00 -11.60
C GLY A 102 0.39 13.11 -12.54
N GLU A 103 1.72 13.29 -12.52
CA GLU A 103 2.70 12.47 -13.26
C GLU A 103 3.12 11.21 -12.50
N TYR A 104 2.69 11.05 -11.25
CA TYR A 104 3.01 9.86 -10.47
C TYR A 104 2.08 8.71 -10.84
N HIS A 105 2.56 7.47 -10.70
CA HIS A 105 1.77 6.28 -10.97
C HIS A 105 1.87 5.29 -9.82
N PHE A 106 0.74 4.94 -9.22
CA PHE A 106 0.68 3.83 -8.27
C PHE A 106 1.06 2.52 -8.97
N ASN A 107 1.74 1.63 -8.22
CA ASN A 107 2.20 0.33 -8.72
C ASN A 107 3.31 0.43 -9.79
N CYS A 108 4.20 1.40 -9.63
CA CYS A 108 5.37 1.54 -10.50
C CYS A 108 6.50 0.56 -10.12
N PRO A 109 7.58 0.44 -10.91
CA PRO A 109 8.69 -0.47 -10.62
C PRO A 109 9.28 -0.32 -9.21
N LEU A 110 9.29 0.90 -8.65
CA LEU A 110 9.76 1.12 -7.27
C LEU A 110 8.79 0.56 -6.23
N ASP A 111 7.48 0.75 -6.38
CA ASP A 111 6.49 0.21 -5.45
C ASP A 111 6.51 -1.33 -5.48
N GLN A 112 6.79 -1.90 -6.67
CA GLN A 112 6.95 -3.34 -6.88
C GLN A 112 8.13 -3.94 -6.11
N GLU A 113 9.19 -3.18 -5.80
CA GLU A 113 10.27 -3.65 -4.93
C GLU A 113 9.72 -3.97 -3.52
N LEU A 114 8.85 -3.12 -2.96
CA LEU A 114 8.18 -3.37 -1.67
C LEU A 114 7.22 -4.55 -1.75
N PHE A 115 6.37 -4.58 -2.78
CA PHE A 115 5.36 -5.63 -2.94
C PHE A 115 6.00 -7.00 -3.16
N SER A 116 7.08 -7.06 -3.92
CA SER A 116 7.85 -8.30 -4.13
C SER A 116 8.58 -8.73 -2.86
N PHE A 117 9.20 -7.79 -2.13
CA PHE A 117 9.89 -8.09 -0.88
C PHE A 117 8.96 -8.72 0.17
N LYS A 118 7.73 -8.21 0.26
CA LYS A 118 6.71 -8.72 1.19
C LYS A 118 5.78 -9.76 0.58
N GLY A 119 5.83 -10.05 -0.71
CA GLY A 119 4.89 -10.95 -1.37
C GLY A 119 3.43 -10.50 -1.23
N ILE A 120 3.18 -9.20 -1.36
CA ILE A 120 1.86 -8.57 -1.23
C ILE A 120 1.30 -8.26 -2.62
N ASP A 121 0.00 -8.48 -2.81
CA ASP A 121 -0.70 -8.03 -4.01
C ASP A 121 -0.95 -6.50 -3.95
N PRO A 122 -0.58 -5.72 -5.00
CA PRO A 122 -0.87 -4.29 -5.06
C PRO A 122 -2.36 -3.94 -4.86
N GLU A 123 -3.28 -4.81 -5.26
CA GLU A 123 -4.72 -4.62 -5.08
C GLU A 123 -5.13 -4.75 -3.61
N ASP A 124 -4.56 -5.71 -2.87
CA ASP A 124 -4.79 -5.85 -1.42
C ASP A 124 -4.23 -4.66 -0.64
N PHE A 125 -3.06 -4.16 -1.06
CA PHE A 125 -2.49 -2.93 -0.52
C PHE A 125 -3.44 -1.75 -0.76
N LYS A 126 -3.96 -1.60 -1.99
CA LYS A 126 -4.92 -0.54 -2.33
C LYS A 126 -6.20 -0.63 -1.51
N LEU A 127 -6.74 -1.83 -1.30
CA LEU A 127 -7.92 -2.04 -0.44
C LEU A 127 -7.62 -1.63 1.01
N THR A 128 -6.44 -1.97 1.52
CA THR A 128 -6.00 -1.60 2.87
C THR A 128 -5.88 -0.08 3.02
N VAL A 129 -5.25 0.60 2.07
CA VAL A 129 -5.14 2.07 2.04
C VAL A 129 -6.53 2.71 1.98
N SER A 130 -7.42 2.21 1.12
CA SER A 130 -8.79 2.73 0.98
C SER A 130 -9.68 2.49 2.21
N SER A 131 -9.25 1.63 3.15
CA SER A 131 -9.98 1.33 4.39
C SER A 131 -9.42 2.05 5.62
N ASN A 132 -8.30 2.75 5.50
CA ASN A 132 -7.59 3.36 6.63
C ASN A 132 -7.24 4.84 6.38
N ASP A 133 -7.51 5.69 7.38
CA ASP A 133 -7.27 7.14 7.27
C ASP A 133 -5.84 7.55 7.65
N THR A 134 -5.16 6.73 8.45
CA THR A 134 -3.81 6.99 8.96
C THR A 134 -2.83 5.93 8.50
N ASP A 135 -1.54 6.22 8.63
CA ASP A 135 -0.47 5.37 8.11
C ASP A 135 -0.18 4.17 9.02
N ASP A 136 -0.25 4.35 10.34
CA ASP A 136 0.00 3.30 11.34
C ASP A 136 -0.74 1.98 11.08
N PRO A 137 -2.07 1.96 10.84
CA PRO A 137 -2.78 0.72 10.56
C PRO A 137 -2.38 0.10 9.22
N ILE A 138 -1.99 0.92 8.22
CA ILE A 138 -1.53 0.43 6.92
C ILE A 138 -0.15 -0.21 7.08
N ALA A 139 0.77 0.45 7.79
CA ALA A 139 2.10 -0.08 8.06
C ALA A 139 2.04 -1.36 8.91
N LEU A 140 1.16 -1.42 9.91
CA LEU A 140 0.93 -2.63 10.69
C LEU A 140 0.41 -3.78 9.82
N TRP A 141 -0.51 -3.49 8.89
CA TRP A 141 -0.98 -4.50 7.93
C TRP A 141 0.14 -4.99 7.02
N VAL A 142 1.00 -4.10 6.51
CA VAL A 142 2.16 -4.49 5.69
C VAL A 142 3.07 -5.45 6.46
N ASP A 143 3.37 -5.16 7.72
CA ASP A 143 4.20 -6.01 8.58
C ASP A 143 3.65 -7.45 8.66
N GLN A 144 2.32 -7.57 8.79
CA GLN A 144 1.61 -8.84 8.94
C GLN A 144 1.31 -9.56 7.62
N ALA A 145 1.15 -8.83 6.52
CA ALA A 145 0.73 -9.37 5.24
C ALA A 145 1.88 -10.08 4.49
N GLY A 146 1.50 -11.06 3.67
CA GLY A 146 2.43 -11.80 2.82
C GLY A 146 3.52 -12.56 3.59
N ILE A 147 4.77 -12.41 3.15
CA ILE A 147 5.96 -13.07 3.70
C ILE A 147 6.37 -12.38 4.99
N HIS A 148 6.47 -13.13 6.09
CA HIS A 148 7.02 -12.62 7.34
C HIS A 148 8.49 -12.22 7.15
N ARG A 149 8.85 -11.02 7.60
CA ARG A 149 10.21 -10.49 7.59
C ARG A 149 10.59 -10.09 8.99
N THR A 150 11.79 -10.47 9.41
CA THR A 150 12.37 -10.02 10.67
C THR A 150 12.72 -8.53 10.61
N PRO A 151 12.81 -7.84 11.75
CA PRO A 151 13.23 -6.44 11.78
C PRO A 151 14.59 -6.19 11.10
N HIS A 152 15.52 -7.16 11.21
CA HIS A 152 16.82 -7.09 10.55
C HIS A 152 16.70 -7.17 9.03
N GLU A 153 15.91 -8.11 8.50
CA GLU A 153 15.69 -8.21 7.05
C GLU A 153 15.01 -6.95 6.48
N ILE A 154 14.08 -6.34 7.22
CA ILE A 154 13.42 -5.09 6.81
C ILE A 154 14.43 -3.95 6.77
N ALA A 155 15.29 -3.86 7.77
CA ALA A 155 16.33 -2.84 7.84
C ALA A 155 17.37 -3.00 6.73
N ASP A 156 17.87 -4.23 6.51
CA ASP A 156 18.82 -4.54 5.44
C ASP A 156 18.23 -4.20 4.07
N TRP A 157 17.03 -4.70 3.77
CA TRP A 157 16.35 -4.40 2.50
C TRP A 157 16.13 -2.90 2.29
N SER A 158 15.75 -2.18 3.35
CA SER A 158 15.53 -0.74 3.27
C SER A 158 16.83 0.04 3.05
N ASN A 159 17.93 -0.39 3.66
CA ASN A 159 19.25 0.22 3.46
C ASN A 159 19.81 -0.11 2.06
N ASP A 160 19.69 -1.35 1.62
CA ASP A 160 20.10 -1.79 0.27
C ASP A 160 19.36 -0.99 -0.81
N LEU A 161 18.06 -0.75 -0.63
CA LEU A 161 17.25 0.04 -1.56
C LEU A 161 17.62 1.53 -1.54
N GLU A 162 18.01 2.06 -0.39
CA GLU A 162 18.47 3.45 -0.24
C GLU A 162 19.85 3.67 -0.88
N GLU A 163 20.74 2.67 -0.81
CA GLU A 163 22.06 2.69 -1.43
C GLU A 163 22.05 2.27 -2.92
N TYR A 164 20.92 1.75 -3.40
CA TYR A 164 20.80 1.26 -4.77
C TYR A 164 21.06 2.36 -5.81
N ASN A 165 22.05 2.11 -6.66
CA ASN A 165 22.34 2.93 -7.84
C ASN A 165 21.93 2.17 -9.11
N PRO A 166 20.89 2.63 -9.84
CA PRO A 166 20.43 2.00 -11.07
C PRO A 166 21.46 1.98 -12.22
N SER A 167 22.51 2.80 -12.20
CA SER A 167 23.61 2.71 -13.18
C SER A 167 24.46 1.44 -13.06
N LEU A 168 24.37 0.73 -11.93
CA LEU A 168 25.02 -0.57 -11.74
C LEU A 168 24.20 -1.72 -12.36
N ASP A 169 22.94 -1.46 -12.71
CA ASP A 169 22.03 -2.41 -13.34
C ASP A 169 22.03 -2.18 -14.86
N ALA A 170 22.42 -3.19 -15.63
CA ALA A 170 22.54 -3.09 -17.09
C ALA A 170 21.23 -2.68 -17.78
N ASP A 171 20.08 -3.11 -17.24
CA ASP A 171 18.78 -2.87 -17.86
C ASP A 171 18.25 -1.47 -17.54
N ARG A 172 18.66 -0.88 -16.41
CA ARG A 172 18.20 0.43 -15.93
C ARG A 172 19.21 1.55 -16.17
N LYS A 173 20.46 1.21 -16.50
CA LYS A 173 21.58 2.15 -16.64
C LYS A 173 21.31 3.28 -17.63
N GLU A 174 20.91 2.96 -18.86
CA GLU A 174 20.74 3.99 -19.91
C GLU A 174 19.65 4.99 -19.55
N TRP A 175 18.53 4.49 -19.01
CA TRP A 175 17.44 5.34 -18.51
C TRP A 175 17.94 6.25 -17.38
N PHE A 176 18.59 5.69 -16.36
CA PHE A 176 19.02 6.44 -15.18
C PHE A 176 20.10 7.49 -15.50
N GLU A 177 21.06 7.17 -16.37
CA GLU A 177 22.05 8.13 -16.87
C GLU A 177 21.39 9.28 -17.65
N GLY A 178 20.32 8.99 -18.40
CA GLY A 178 19.51 9.99 -19.09
C GLY A 178 18.81 10.93 -18.13
N GLU A 179 18.15 10.40 -17.10
CA GLU A 179 17.44 11.21 -16.10
C GLU A 179 18.39 12.04 -15.23
N CYS A 180 19.51 11.45 -14.77
CA CYS A 180 20.55 12.18 -14.04
C CYS A 180 21.08 13.38 -14.85
N ARG A 181 21.27 13.21 -16.16
CA ARG A 181 21.75 14.28 -17.05
C ARG A 181 20.79 15.46 -17.13
N LYS A 182 19.48 15.22 -17.11
CA LYS A 182 18.46 16.29 -17.13
C LYS A 182 18.54 17.18 -15.89
N LEU A 183 18.90 16.58 -14.75
CA LEU A 183 19.00 17.26 -13.46
C LEU A 183 20.43 17.72 -13.11
N GLY A 184 21.41 17.42 -13.97
CA GLY A 184 22.82 17.74 -13.72
C GLY A 184 23.47 16.90 -12.61
N LEU A 185 22.94 15.70 -12.36
CA LEU A 185 23.44 14.74 -11.38
C LEU A 185 24.51 13.83 -12.02
N ASP A 186 25.44 13.33 -11.19
CA ASP A 186 26.44 12.34 -11.62
C ASP A 186 25.88 10.92 -11.42
N PRO A 187 25.54 10.18 -12.50
CA PRO A 187 24.94 8.86 -12.39
C PRO A 187 25.86 7.82 -11.72
N ALA A 188 27.18 8.05 -11.68
CA ALA A 188 28.10 7.13 -11.01
C ALA A 188 27.99 7.15 -9.48
N THR A 189 27.52 8.25 -8.91
CA THR A 189 27.46 8.48 -7.45
C THR A 189 26.06 8.73 -6.92
N THR A 190 25.09 8.98 -7.80
CA THR A 190 23.69 9.27 -7.43
C THR A 190 22.93 7.97 -7.18
N THR A 191 22.33 7.83 -5.99
CA THR A 191 21.39 6.73 -5.71
C THR A 191 20.03 6.99 -6.35
N LEU A 192 19.20 5.96 -6.48
CA LEU A 192 17.83 6.14 -6.94
C LEU A 192 17.07 7.14 -6.07
N PHE A 193 17.31 7.14 -4.75
CA PHE A 193 16.61 8.04 -3.82
C PHE A 193 17.07 9.49 -3.99
N ASP A 194 18.36 9.73 -4.21
CA ASP A 194 18.88 11.07 -4.48
C ASP A 194 18.29 11.65 -5.76
N TYR A 195 18.20 10.82 -6.81
CA TYR A 195 17.54 11.19 -8.04
C TYR A 195 16.07 11.53 -7.81
N LEU A 196 15.30 10.67 -7.12
CA LEU A 196 13.87 10.90 -6.89
C LEU A 196 13.60 12.17 -6.11
N GLU A 197 14.39 12.46 -5.08
CA GLU A 197 14.24 13.69 -4.30
C GLU A 197 14.63 14.94 -5.12
N ALA A 198 15.66 14.85 -5.96
CA ALA A 198 16.06 15.92 -6.85
C ALA A 198 14.98 16.20 -7.92
N ASP A 199 14.40 15.13 -8.49
CA ASP A 199 13.33 15.19 -9.49
C ASP A 199 12.03 15.76 -8.91
N ASP A 200 11.62 15.27 -7.73
CA ASP A 200 10.50 15.81 -6.96
C ASP A 200 10.71 17.32 -6.69
N THR A 201 11.91 17.72 -6.27
CA THR A 201 12.21 19.13 -6.01
C THR A 201 12.22 19.96 -7.31
N ALA A 202 12.67 19.41 -8.43
CA ALA A 202 12.69 20.11 -9.71
C ALA A 202 11.27 20.30 -10.30
N SER A 203 10.38 19.34 -10.08
CA SER A 203 9.02 19.32 -10.64
C SER A 203 8.06 20.32 -9.97
N PHE A 204 8.31 20.71 -8.71
CA PHE A 204 7.41 21.57 -7.93
C PHE A 204 8.06 22.91 -7.49
N LYS A 205 9.06 23.38 -8.25
CA LYS A 205 9.71 24.70 -8.06
C LYS A 205 8.98 25.86 -8.73
#